data_AF-A0A966TNT6-F1
#
_entry.id   AF-A0A966TNT6-F1
#
_cell.length_a   1.000
_cell.length_b   1.000
_cell.length_c   1.000
_cell.angle_alpha   90.00
_cell.angle_beta   90.00
_cell.angle_gamma   90.00
#
_symmetry.space_group_name_H-M   'P 1'
#
loop_
_entity.id
_entity.type
_entity.pdbx_description
1 polymer ?
#
loop_
_entity_poly.entity_id
_entity_poly.type
_entity_poly.pdbx_seq_one_letter_code
_entity_poly.pdbx_strand_id
1 'polypeptide(L)' 'MEADMDQFRMKMQEKINVYLDALREIGAINMFTAAPYIAETFGVTKKEAQQYLKNWMNTFAERNTND' A
#
# COMPACT_ATOMS: atom_id res chain seq x y z
N MET A 1 -0.64 -23.51 -6.04
CA MET A 1 -1.79 -22.70 -5.59
C MET A 1 -1.33 -21.66 -4.57
N GLU A 2 -0.74 -22.04 -3.42
CA GLU A 2 -0.24 -21.06 -2.43
C GLU A 2 0.78 -20.05 -3.00
N ALA A 3 1.82 -20.54 -3.68
CA ALA A 3 2.86 -19.68 -4.27
C ALA A 3 2.36 -18.68 -5.33
N ASP A 4 1.27 -19.02 -6.05
CA ASP A 4 0.67 -18.16 -7.07
C ASP A 4 -0.12 -17.02 -6.41
N MET A 5 -0.86 -17.35 -5.33
CA MET A 5 -1.55 -16.36 -4.51
C MET A 5 -0.57 -15.41 -3.80
N ASP A 6 0.58 -15.92 -3.36
CA ASP A 6 1.63 -15.10 -2.77
C ASP A 6 2.25 -14.16 -3.82
N GLN A 7 2.55 -14.66 -5.02
CA GLN A 7 3.03 -13.82 -6.10
C GLN A 7 2.02 -12.72 -6.46
N PHE A 8 0.73 -13.05 -6.50
CA PHE A 8 -0.33 -12.07 -6.74
C PHE A 8 -0.38 -11.00 -5.64
N ARG A 9 -0.32 -11.40 -4.36
CA ARG A 9 -0.32 -10.48 -3.21
C ARG A 9 0.89 -9.56 -3.21
N MET A 10 2.07 -10.07 -3.58
CA MET A 10 3.29 -9.26 -3.70
C MET A 10 3.14 -8.20 -4.79
N LYS A 11 2.66 -8.58 -5.98
CA LYS A 11 2.37 -7.61 -7.05
C LYS A 11 1.32 -6.57 -6.65
N MET A 12 0.33 -6.97 -5.86
CA MET A 12 -0.68 -6.04 -5.33
C MET A 12 -0.05 -5.03 -4.36
N GLN A 13 0.82 -5.48 -3.45
CA GLN A 13 1.54 -4.62 -2.52
C GLN A 13 2.40 -3.58 -3.26
N GLU A 14 3.11 -3.98 -4.31
CA GLU A 14 3.94 -3.07 -5.12
C GLU A 14 3.10 -1.95 -5.75
N LYS A 15 1.97 -2.29 -6.37
CA LYS A 15 1.06 -1.29 -6.96
C LYS A 15 0.50 -0.33 -5.92
N ILE A 16 0.13 -0.85 -4.75
CA ILE A 16 -0.37 -0.03 -3.65
C ILE A 16 0.73 0.88 -3.10
N ASN A 17 1.99 0.43 -3.06
CA ASN A 17 3.09 1.27 -2.61
C ASN A 17 3.26 2.50 -3.51
N VAL A 18 3.30 2.32 -4.84
CA VAL A 18 3.40 3.42 -5.80
C VAL A 18 2.26 4.42 -5.64
N TYR A 19 1.04 3.92 -5.44
CA TYR A 19 -0.13 4.77 -5.18
C TYR A 19 0.00 5.58 -3.89
N LEU A 20 0.47 4.95 -2.80
CA LEU A 20 0.64 5.61 -1.50
C LEU A 20 1.81 6.61 -1.49
N ASP A 21 2.88 6.34 -2.24
CA ASP A 21 3.99 7.29 -2.41
C ASP A 21 3.48 8.56 -3.10
N ALA A 22 2.72 8.43 -4.20
CA ALA A 22 2.10 9.57 -4.87
C ALA A 22 1.12 10.35 -3.96
N LEU A 23 0.28 9.66 -3.19
CA LEU A 23 -0.62 10.33 -2.22
C LEU A 23 0.15 11.11 -1.15
N ARG A 24 1.27 10.55 -0.68
CA ARG A 24 2.14 11.20 0.31
C ARG A 24 2.81 12.45 -0.28
N GLU A 25 3.34 12.36 -1.49
CA GLU A 25 4.00 13.49 -2.19
C GLU A 25 3.06 14.68 -2.38
N ILE A 26 1.80 14.41 -2.76
CA ILE A 26 0.79 15.45 -2.94
C ILE A 26 0.36 16.06 -1.60
N GLY A 27 0.45 15.30 -0.50
CA GLY A 27 0.08 15.77 0.84
C GLY A 27 -1.42 16.04 1.02
N ALA A 28 -2.26 15.57 0.10
CA ALA A 28 -3.71 15.85 0.10
C ALA A 28 -4.47 15.16 1.25
N ILE A 29 -3.92 14.08 1.80
CA ILE A 29 -4.58 13.29 2.86
C ILE A 29 -3.60 12.92 3.98
N ASN A 30 -4.15 12.64 5.16
CA ASN A 30 -3.39 12.02 6.24
C ASN A 30 -3.12 10.54 5.91
N MET A 31 -1.85 10.16 5.81
CA MET A 31 -1.46 8.80 5.44
C MET A 31 -1.86 7.73 6.47
N PHE A 32 -2.10 8.09 7.74
CA PHE A 32 -2.64 7.17 8.75
C PHE A 32 -4.09 6.76 8.48
N THR A 33 -4.81 7.54 7.67
CA THR A 33 -6.20 7.28 7.29
C THR A 33 -6.34 6.89 5.82
N ALA A 34 -5.27 6.45 5.16
CA ALA A 34 -5.27 6.15 3.72
C ALA A 34 -5.96 4.82 3.34
N ALA A 35 -6.24 3.93 4.30
CA ALA A 35 -6.79 2.60 4.02
C ALA A 35 -8.12 2.58 3.24
N PRO A 36 -9.10 3.48 3.48
CA PRO A 36 -10.32 3.53 2.67
C PRO A 36 -10.05 3.79 1.17
N TYR A 37 -9.07 4.64 0.85
CA TYR A 37 -8.69 4.96 -0.52
C TYR A 37 -8.07 3.75 -1.24
N ILE A 38 -7.30 2.92 -0.52
CA ILE A 38 -6.78 1.66 -1.05
C ILE A 38 -7.93 0.70 -1.36
N ALA A 39 -8.88 0.54 -0.44
CA ALA A 39 -10.02 -0.36 -0.62
C ALA A 39 -10.87 0.05 -1.83
N GLU A 40 -11.17 1.35 -1.96
CA GLU A 40 -11.93 1.90 -3.08
C GLU A 40 -11.17 1.77 -4.42
N THR A 41 -9.87 2.09 -4.44
CA THR A 41 -9.07 2.09 -5.68
C THR A 41 -8.76 0.68 -6.19
N PHE A 42 -8.49 -0.27 -5.30
CA PHE A 42 -8.02 -1.60 -5.66
C PHE A 42 -9.08 -2.70 -5.48
N GLY A 43 -10.28 -2.36 -5.00
CA GLY A 43 -11.37 -3.32 -4.81
C GLY A 43 -11.07 -4.39 -3.75
N VAL A 44 -10.20 -4.08 -2.80
CA VAL A 44 -9.82 -4.99 -1.70
C VAL A 44 -10.69 -4.76 -0.48
N THR A 45 -10.76 -5.75 0.41
CA THR A 45 -11.47 -5.58 1.67
C THR A 45 -10.78 -4.53 2.55
N LYS A 46 -11.54 -3.92 3.47
CA LYS A 46 -10.99 -2.98 4.46
C LYS A 46 -9.82 -3.57 5.25
N LYS A 47 -9.89 -4.86 5.59
CA LYS A 47 -8.84 -5.56 6.34
C LYS A 47 -7.56 -5.71 5.51
N GLU A 48 -7.68 -6.08 4.23
CA GLU A 48 -6.54 -6.15 3.31
C GLU A 48 -5.92 -4.77 3.10
N ALA A 49 -6.73 -3.74 2.86
CA ALA A 49 -6.26 -2.37 2.73
C ALA A 49 -5.44 -1.90 3.94
N GLN A 50 -5.91 -2.20 5.16
CA GLN A 50 -5.16 -1.91 6.39
C GLN A 50 -3.82 -2.65 6.45
N GLN A 51 -3.79 -3.90 6.00
CA GLN A 51 -2.55 -4.68 5.96
C GLN A 51 -1.56 -4.10 4.94
N TYR A 52 -2.02 -3.76 3.73
CA TYR A 52 -1.19 -3.14 2.71
C TYR A 52 -0.64 -1.79 3.17
N LEU A 53 -1.47 -0.96 3.83
CA LEU A 53 -1.03 0.32 4.39
C LEU A 53 0.02 0.13 5.49
N LYS A 54 -0.20 -0.80 6.42
CA LYS A 54 0.74 -1.11 7.50
C LYS A 54 2.09 -1.57 6.93
N ASN A 55 2.07 -2.47 5.94
CA ASN A 55 3.27 -2.94 5.28
C ASN A 55 4.02 -1.79 4.61
N TRP A 56 3.30 -0.93 3.88
CA TRP A 56 3.87 0.27 3.26
C TRP A 56 4.56 1.17 4.28
N MET A 57 3.91 1.48 5.42
CA MET A 57 4.48 2.31 6.50
C MET A 57 5.76 1.69 7.08
N ASN A 58 5.74 0.40 7.39
CA ASN A 58 6.85 -0.30 8.03
C ASN A 58 8.12 -0.31 7.16
N THR A 59 7.94 -0.37 5.85
CA THR A 59 9.05 -0.49 4.89
C THR A 59 9.30 0.83 4.13
N PHE A 60 8.57 1.90 4.45
CA PHE A 60 8.70 3.19 3.78
C PHE A 60 10.10 3.78 3.93
N ALA A 61 10.66 3.75 5.15
CA ALA A 61 12.00 4.27 5.41
C ALA A 61 13.07 3.52 4.62
N GLU A 62 12.98 2.19 4.56
CA GLU A 62 13.91 1.32 3.82
C GLU A 62 13.81 1.54 2.30
N ARG A 63 12.59 1.71 1.78
CA ARG A 63 12.37 1.98 0.35
C ARG A 63 12.87 3.36 -0.08
N ASN A 64 12.85 4.35 0.82
CA ASN A 64 13.20 5.75 0.52
C ASN A 64 14.54 6.16 1.13
N THR A 65 15.45 5.22 1.40
CA THR A 65 16.78 5.51 1.98
C THR A 65 17.74 6.28 1.02
N ASN A 66 17.24 6.81 -0.10
CA ASN A 66 18.03 7.53 -1.10
C ASN A 66 17.54 8.98 -1.35
N ASP A 67 16.66 9.52 -0.49
CA ASP A 67 16.24 10.93 -0.54
C ASP A 67 17.23 11.88 0.16
#